data_AF-A0A094ZSI3-F1
#
_entry.id   AF-A0A094ZSI3-F1
#
_cell.length_a   1.000
_cell.length_b   1.000
_cell.length_c   1.000
_cell.angle_alpha   90.00
_cell.angle_beta   90.00
_cell.angle_gamma   90.00
#
_symmetry.space_group_name_H-M   'P 1'
#
loop_
_entity.id
_entity.type
_entity.pdbx_description
1 polymer ?
#
loop_
_entity_poly.entity_id
_entity_poly.type
_entity_poly.pdbx_seq_one_letter_code
_entity_poly.pdbx_strand_id
1 'polypeptide(L)'
;IHRTSQSDEKRLQQLLTACELGDKRPSQLLRHMRQLAGSYKLDETLLKQMWLQRLPHNVRQILSISGTSVTLDDLADMADKMMEIYPDSRGINAVQPSSRDAMNPPLDIQQQMAHLTQQLASLQATISTIHSRRPRSTSRRRSVSRHRLRSPKRAAGICWYHSNYGEKARRCTKPCNFTTSKPDHQGNQ
;
A
#
# COMPACT_ATOMS: atom_id res chain seq x y z
N ILE A 1 -66.79 33.38 3.29
CA ILE A 1 -65.61 33.10 4.16
C ILE A 1 -64.68 32.01 3.58
N HIS A 2 -64.96 31.41 2.41
CA HIS A 2 -64.19 30.27 1.85
C HIS A 2 -62.84 30.57 1.17
N ARG A 3 -62.42 31.84 1.02
CA ARG A 3 -61.16 32.16 0.32
C ARG A 3 -59.91 31.99 1.21
N THR A 4 -60.03 32.13 2.53
CA THR A 4 -58.90 32.00 3.46
C THR A 4 -58.60 30.54 3.78
N SER A 5 -59.63 29.69 3.95
CA SER A 5 -59.47 28.29 4.33
C SER A 5 -58.64 27.46 3.32
N GLN A 6 -58.88 27.63 2.02
CA GLN A 6 -58.10 26.92 0.99
C GLN A 6 -56.64 27.42 0.92
N SER A 7 -56.40 28.69 1.25
CA SER A 7 -55.05 29.25 1.32
C SER A 7 -54.30 28.75 2.56
N ASP A 8 -54.99 28.58 3.68
CA ASP A 8 -54.42 28.11 4.94
C ASP A 8 -54.10 26.61 4.87
N GLU A 9 -54.98 25.80 4.28
CA GLU A 9 -54.74 24.38 4.02
C GLU A 9 -53.52 24.18 3.10
N LYS A 10 -53.40 24.98 2.03
CA LYS A 10 -52.23 24.95 1.13
C LYS A 10 -50.92 25.31 1.85
N ARG A 11 -50.95 26.30 2.75
CA ARG A 11 -49.77 26.67 3.57
C ARG A 11 -49.38 25.57 4.53
N LEU A 12 -50.35 24.92 5.16
CA LEU A 12 -50.11 23.77 6.04
C LEU A 12 -49.55 22.58 5.26
N GLN A 13 -50.13 22.27 4.09
CA GLN A 13 -49.56 21.24 3.20
C GLN A 13 -48.12 21.60 2.81
N GLN A 14 -47.84 22.82 2.39
CA GLN A 14 -46.47 23.25 2.08
C GLN A 14 -45.51 23.08 3.25
N LEU A 15 -45.97 23.41 4.47
CA LEU A 15 -45.18 23.23 5.68
C LEU A 15 -44.89 21.76 5.99
N LEU A 16 -45.78 20.83 5.62
CA LEU A 16 -45.64 19.39 5.85
C LEU A 16 -44.84 18.69 4.74
N THR A 17 -45.09 18.99 3.47
CA THR A 17 -44.51 18.27 2.33
C THR A 17 -43.51 19.07 1.50
N ALA A 18 -43.63 20.39 1.37
CA ALA A 18 -42.89 21.16 0.35
C ALA A 18 -41.72 22.02 0.87
N CYS A 19 -41.48 22.09 2.18
CA CYS A 19 -40.39 22.91 2.74
C CYS A 19 -39.00 22.24 2.61
N GLU A 20 -38.44 22.16 1.42
CA GLU A 20 -37.09 21.61 1.26
C GLU A 20 -36.01 22.63 1.65
N LEU A 21 -34.90 22.13 2.22
CA LEU A 21 -33.75 22.97 2.55
C LEU A 21 -33.08 23.51 1.29
N GLY A 22 -32.90 22.67 0.25
CA GLY A 22 -32.30 23.07 -1.02
C GLY A 22 -30.97 23.82 -0.83
N ASP A 23 -30.90 25.03 -1.40
CA ASP A 23 -29.77 25.97 -1.23
C ASP A 23 -29.94 27.00 -0.11
N LYS A 24 -31.02 26.89 0.67
CA LYS A 24 -31.31 27.83 1.75
C LYS A 24 -30.44 27.51 2.95
N ARG A 25 -30.09 28.55 3.70
CA ARG A 25 -29.51 28.37 5.03
C ARG A 25 -30.56 27.80 6.00
N PRO A 26 -30.18 26.95 6.95
CA PRO A 26 -31.07 26.47 8.01
C PRO A 26 -31.90 27.57 8.69
N SER A 27 -31.32 28.74 8.98
CA SER A 27 -32.00 29.92 9.54
C SER A 27 -33.08 30.49 8.61
N GLN A 28 -32.81 30.53 7.30
CA GLN A 28 -33.77 30.98 6.31
C GLN A 28 -34.94 30.00 6.17
N LEU A 29 -34.66 28.69 6.22
CA LEU A 29 -35.69 27.66 6.24
C LEU A 29 -36.60 27.81 7.47
N LEU A 30 -36.03 28.03 8.65
CA LEU A 30 -36.80 28.22 9.88
C LEU A 30 -37.75 29.42 9.79
N ARG A 31 -37.25 30.56 9.29
CA ARG A 31 -38.06 31.77 9.08
C ARG A 31 -39.21 31.52 8.11
N HIS A 32 -38.94 30.81 7.02
CA HIS A 32 -39.98 30.45 6.04
C HIS A 32 -41.04 29.53 6.67
N MET A 33 -40.63 28.54 7.47
CA MET A 33 -41.55 27.66 8.19
C MET A 33 -42.43 28.43 9.19
N ARG A 34 -41.86 29.40 9.92
CA ARG A 34 -42.63 30.30 10.81
C ARG A 34 -43.63 31.17 10.03
N GLN A 35 -43.25 31.69 8.87
CA GLN A 35 -44.16 32.45 8.00
C GLN A 35 -45.30 31.58 7.47
N LEU A 36 -45.03 30.33 7.09
CA LEU A 36 -46.07 29.41 6.63
C LEU A 36 -47.01 29.00 7.77
N ALA A 37 -46.47 28.75 8.96
CA ALA A 37 -47.24 28.48 10.16
C ALA A 37 -48.20 29.63 10.48
N GLY A 38 -47.74 30.89 10.39
CA GLY A 38 -48.59 32.08 10.42
C GLY A 38 -49.57 32.11 11.60
N SER A 39 -50.85 31.85 11.32
CA SER A 39 -51.96 31.83 12.27
C SER A 39 -52.13 30.51 13.03
N TYR A 40 -51.51 29.42 12.58
CA TYR A 40 -51.49 28.16 13.33
C TYR A 40 -50.54 28.32 14.51
N LYS A 41 -51.10 28.18 15.72
CA LYS A 41 -50.32 28.03 16.95
C LYS A 41 -49.64 26.65 16.95
N LEU A 42 -48.61 26.49 16.14
CA LEU A 42 -47.77 25.31 16.18
C LEU A 42 -46.90 25.38 17.43
N ASP A 43 -46.85 24.24 18.14
CA ASP A 43 -45.92 24.10 19.26
C ASP A 43 -44.48 24.24 18.76
N GLU A 44 -43.66 24.94 19.54
CA GLU A 44 -42.27 25.20 19.19
C GLU A 44 -41.46 23.90 19.15
N THR A 45 -41.85 22.91 19.96
CA THR A 45 -41.24 21.57 19.93
C THR A 45 -41.51 20.84 18.62
N LEU A 46 -42.74 20.91 18.12
CA LEU A 46 -43.14 20.33 16.83
C LEU A 46 -42.44 21.02 15.68
N LEU A 47 -42.38 22.36 15.71
CA LEU A 47 -41.66 23.15 14.71
C LEU A 47 -40.17 22.80 14.68
N LYS A 48 -39.55 22.66 15.86
CA LYS A 48 -38.15 22.20 16.02
C LYS A 48 -37.96 20.82 15.38
N GLN A 49 -38.84 19.86 15.68
CA GLN A 49 -38.75 18.52 15.12
C GLN A 49 -38.87 18.54 13.58
N MET A 50 -39.87 19.24 13.03
CA MET A 50 -40.06 19.34 11.58
C MET A 50 -38.87 20.01 10.89
N TRP A 51 -38.32 21.06 11.49
CA TRP A 51 -37.16 21.75 10.97
C TRP A 51 -35.91 20.86 10.99
N LEU A 52 -35.63 20.17 12.10
CA LEU A 52 -34.53 19.19 12.20
C LEU A 52 -34.63 18.08 11.15
N GLN A 53 -35.85 17.58 10.88
CA GLN A 53 -36.08 16.55 9.86
C GLN A 53 -35.77 17.00 8.43
N ARG A 54 -35.66 18.31 8.18
CA ARG A 54 -35.32 18.89 6.87
C ARG A 54 -33.83 19.21 6.73
N LEU A 55 -33.04 19.09 7.80
CA LEU A 55 -31.59 19.31 7.78
C LEU A 55 -30.81 18.06 7.34
N PRO A 56 -29.57 18.22 6.82
CA PRO A 56 -28.66 17.11 6.56
C PRO A 56 -28.39 16.28 7.81
N HIS A 57 -28.10 14.99 7.62
CA HIS A 57 -28.00 14.03 8.71
C HIS A 57 -26.98 14.43 9.79
N ASN A 58 -25.78 14.85 9.38
CA ASN A 58 -24.71 15.27 10.28
C ASN A 58 -25.08 16.50 11.13
N VAL A 59 -25.72 17.50 10.51
CA VAL A 59 -26.20 18.69 11.23
C VAL A 59 -27.27 18.31 12.24
N ARG A 60 -28.23 17.47 11.81
CA ARG A 60 -29.31 16.97 12.67
C ARG A 60 -28.79 16.18 13.87
N GLN A 61 -27.83 15.28 13.67
CA GLN A 61 -27.28 14.45 14.75
C GLN A 61 -26.70 15.30 15.88
N ILE A 62 -25.95 16.34 15.54
CA ILE A 62 -25.29 17.22 16.51
C ILE A 62 -26.32 18.08 17.25
N LEU A 63 -27.26 18.68 16.51
CA LEU A 63 -28.30 19.56 17.09
C LEU A 63 -29.39 18.81 17.87
N SER A 64 -29.53 17.49 17.67
CA SER A 64 -30.53 16.68 18.40
C SER A 64 -30.15 16.48 19.87
N ILE A 65 -28.87 16.64 20.21
CA ILE A 65 -28.35 16.52 21.59
C ILE A 65 -28.61 17.81 22.37
N SER A 66 -28.90 18.91 21.68
CA SER A 66 -29.19 20.20 22.30
C SER A 66 -30.47 20.11 23.13
N GLY A 67 -30.32 20.28 24.45
CA GLY A 67 -31.41 20.26 25.42
C GLY A 67 -32.44 21.38 25.21
N THR A 68 -33.46 21.39 26.07
CA THR A 68 -34.58 22.36 26.01
C THR A 68 -34.20 23.79 26.39
N SER A 69 -32.98 24.03 26.89
CA SER A 69 -32.48 25.36 27.27
C SER A 69 -32.02 26.22 26.10
N VAL A 70 -31.82 25.63 24.91
CA VAL A 70 -31.35 26.35 23.71
C VAL A 70 -32.54 26.71 22.84
N THR A 71 -32.64 27.98 22.45
CA THR A 71 -33.74 28.46 21.61
C THR A 71 -33.64 27.90 20.20
N LEU A 72 -34.78 27.82 19.50
CA LEU A 72 -34.80 27.33 18.12
C LEU A 72 -34.04 28.26 17.15
N ASP A 73 -33.99 29.56 17.45
CA ASP A 73 -33.23 30.53 16.67
C ASP A 73 -31.72 30.33 16.86
N ASP A 74 -31.24 30.08 18.09
CA ASP A 74 -29.83 29.77 18.35
C ASP A 74 -29.40 28.46 17.66
N LEU A 75 -30.27 27.45 17.65
CA LEU A 75 -30.03 26.20 16.92
C LEU A 75 -29.87 26.44 15.43
N ALA A 76 -30.65 27.37 14.86
CA ALA A 76 -30.57 27.71 13.46
C ALA A 76 -29.28 28.46 13.11
N ASP A 77 -28.83 29.36 13.98
CA ASP A 77 -27.54 30.03 13.82
C ASP A 77 -26.35 29.06 13.92
N MET A 78 -26.44 28.06 14.80
CA MET A 78 -25.44 26.99 14.87
C MET A 78 -25.46 26.12 13.61
N ALA A 79 -26.63 25.73 13.13
CA ALA A 79 -26.78 24.95 11.89
C ALA A 79 -26.18 25.68 10.68
N ASP A 80 -26.41 26.98 10.59
CA ASP A 80 -25.85 27.87 9.57
C ASP A 80 -24.31 27.82 9.57
N LYS A 81 -23.68 27.98 10.74
CA LYS A 81 -22.21 27.90 10.87
C LYS A 81 -21.69 26.51 10.51
N MET A 82 -22.39 25.46 10.89
CA MET A 82 -22.00 24.08 10.55
C MET A 82 -22.03 23.82 9.05
N MET A 83 -23.04 24.37 8.34
CA MET A 83 -23.14 24.23 6.88
C MET A 83 -22.13 25.10 6.12
N GLU A 84 -21.62 26.19 6.71
CA GLU A 84 -20.51 26.95 6.15
C GLU A 84 -19.17 26.22 6.25
N ILE A 85 -18.93 25.52 7.37
CA ILE A 85 -17.69 24.77 7.59
C ILE A 85 -17.66 23.49 6.74
N TYR A 86 -18.83 22.86 6.52
CA TYR A 86 -18.97 21.63 5.75
C TYR A 86 -19.99 21.76 4.61
N PRO A 87 -19.66 22.52 3.54
CA PRO A 87 -20.56 22.69 2.39
C PRO A 87 -20.91 21.36 1.69
N ASP A 88 -20.08 20.34 1.85
CA ASP A 88 -20.23 19.03 1.21
C ASP A 88 -21.03 17.99 2.03
N SER A 89 -21.67 18.44 3.12
CA SER A 89 -22.51 17.59 3.98
C SER A 89 -23.77 17.03 3.29
N ARG A 90 -24.06 17.47 2.06
CA ARG A 90 -25.23 17.09 1.27
C ARG A 90 -25.22 15.61 0.85
N GLY A 91 -24.13 14.87 1.11
CA GLY A 91 -23.91 13.51 0.59
C GLY A 91 -23.78 12.35 1.59
N ILE A 92 -24.13 12.47 2.88
CA ILE A 92 -24.00 11.30 3.80
C ILE A 92 -25.22 10.36 3.76
N ASN A 93 -26.24 10.65 2.94
CA ASN A 93 -27.38 9.76 2.69
C ASN A 93 -27.33 9.09 1.30
N ALA A 94 -26.23 8.40 0.96
CA ALA A 94 -26.19 7.34 -0.07
C ALA A 94 -24.86 6.57 -0.05
N VAL A 95 -24.57 5.87 1.04
CA VAL A 95 -23.75 4.65 1.01
C VAL A 95 -24.55 3.60 1.81
N GLN A 96 -25.54 2.94 1.22
CA GLN A 96 -25.25 1.82 0.33
C GLN A 96 -25.10 2.26 -1.13
N PRO A 97 -23.88 2.05 -1.64
CA PRO A 97 -23.59 0.78 -2.29
C PRO A 97 -22.50 0.00 -1.55
N SER A 98 -22.52 -1.32 -1.75
CA SER A 98 -21.32 -2.14 -1.83
C SER A 98 -20.29 -1.51 -2.78
N SER A 99 -19.52 -0.51 -2.33
CA SER A 99 -18.30 0.06 -2.95
C SER A 99 -17.92 1.33 -2.17
N ARG A 100 -17.02 1.20 -1.20
CA ARG A 100 -16.40 2.34 -0.52
C ARG A 100 -15.14 2.71 -1.28
N ASP A 101 -15.15 3.76 -2.07
CA ASP A 101 -13.93 4.36 -2.60
C ASP A 101 -14.13 5.86 -2.84
N ALA A 102 -13.13 6.65 -2.45
CA ALA A 102 -12.97 8.10 -2.59
C ALA A 102 -13.49 9.02 -1.44
N MET A 103 -12.97 8.79 -0.23
CA MET A 103 -12.26 9.88 0.46
C MET A 103 -10.92 9.30 0.92
N ASN A 104 -9.83 9.85 0.39
CA ASN A 104 -8.58 9.19 -0.02
C ASN A 104 -8.71 8.62 -1.43
N PRO A 105 -7.88 9.07 -2.40
CA PRO A 105 -7.87 8.41 -3.69
C PRO A 105 -7.49 6.93 -3.42
N PRO A 106 -8.26 5.94 -3.92
CA PRO A 106 -7.86 4.53 -3.81
C PRO A 106 -6.51 4.29 -4.48
N LEU A 107 -6.12 5.22 -5.37
CA LEU A 107 -4.80 5.29 -5.97
C LEU A 107 -3.69 5.29 -4.92
N ASP A 108 -3.79 5.92 -3.75
CA ASP A 108 -2.65 5.93 -2.82
C ASP A 108 -2.41 4.55 -2.20
N ILE A 109 -3.46 3.88 -1.71
CA ILE A 109 -3.30 2.52 -1.14
C ILE A 109 -3.02 1.50 -2.24
N GLN A 110 -3.69 1.55 -3.39
CA GLN A 110 -3.41 0.63 -4.50
C GLN A 110 -2.01 0.87 -5.10
N GLN A 111 -1.55 2.12 -5.21
CA GLN A 111 -0.18 2.44 -5.61
C GLN A 111 0.82 2.01 -4.55
N GLN A 112 0.51 2.18 -3.26
CA GLN A 112 1.34 1.68 -2.17
C GLN A 112 1.41 0.15 -2.18
N MET A 113 0.31 -0.55 -2.44
CA MET A 113 0.28 -2.00 -2.59
C MET A 113 1.04 -2.44 -3.85
N ALA A 114 0.88 -1.75 -4.98
CA ALA A 114 1.64 -2.03 -6.20
C ALA A 114 3.14 -1.80 -5.99
N HIS A 115 3.50 -0.71 -5.31
CA HIS A 115 4.88 -0.36 -4.95
C HIS A 115 5.48 -1.38 -3.99
N LEU A 116 4.76 -1.76 -2.92
CA LEU A 116 5.17 -2.81 -2.00
C LEU A 116 5.30 -4.17 -2.71
N THR A 117 4.37 -4.50 -3.61
CA THR A 117 4.42 -5.72 -4.43
C THR A 117 5.65 -5.72 -5.34
N GLN A 118 5.97 -4.58 -5.96
CA GLN A 118 7.17 -4.42 -6.79
C GLN A 118 8.46 -4.51 -5.96
N GLN A 119 8.47 -3.94 -4.75
CA GLN A 119 9.57 -4.06 -3.81
C GLN A 119 9.77 -5.53 -3.39
N LEU A 120 8.70 -6.25 -3.06
CA LEU A 120 8.76 -7.69 -2.74
C LEU A 120 9.24 -8.53 -3.93
N ALA A 121 8.78 -8.25 -5.15
CA ALA A 121 9.26 -8.94 -6.36
C ALA A 121 10.76 -8.70 -6.58
N SER A 122 11.24 -7.46 -6.38
CA SER A 122 12.66 -7.13 -6.50
C SER A 122 13.53 -7.81 -5.43
N LEU A 123 13.03 -7.89 -4.19
CA LEU A 123 13.68 -8.60 -3.10
C LEU A 123 13.72 -10.11 -3.38
N GLN A 124 12.62 -10.69 -3.84
CA GLN A 124 12.55 -12.11 -4.19
C GLN A 124 13.46 -12.47 -5.37
N ALA A 125 13.57 -11.59 -6.37
CA ALA A 125 14.54 -11.74 -7.47
C ALA A 125 15.98 -11.68 -6.96
N THR A 126 16.30 -10.72 -6.09
CA THR A 126 17.63 -10.58 -5.47
C THR A 126 17.97 -11.82 -4.64
N ILE A 127 17.04 -12.28 -3.79
CA ILE A 127 17.18 -13.51 -3.00
C ILE A 127 17.36 -14.73 -3.92
N SER A 128 16.64 -14.81 -5.03
CA SER A 128 16.79 -15.89 -6.02
C SER A 128 18.14 -15.84 -6.73
N THR A 129 18.67 -14.65 -7.02
CA THR A 129 20.03 -14.50 -7.57
C THR A 129 21.11 -14.88 -6.57
N ILE A 130 20.92 -14.58 -5.28
CA ILE A 130 21.85 -14.97 -4.22
C ILE A 130 21.81 -16.50 -4.03
N HIS A 131 20.61 -17.11 -4.03
CA HIS A 131 20.46 -18.56 -3.93
C HIS A 131 20.96 -19.31 -5.18
N SER A 132 20.85 -18.73 -6.38
CA SER A 132 21.46 -19.29 -7.61
C SER A 132 22.97 -19.02 -7.69
N ARG A 133 23.46 -18.01 -6.98
CA ARG A 133 24.88 -17.80 -6.63
C ARG A 133 25.33 -18.61 -5.41
N ARG A 134 24.55 -19.62 -4.96
CA ARG A 134 25.12 -20.74 -4.19
C ARG A 134 26.38 -21.14 -4.94
N PRO A 135 27.58 -21.10 -4.31
CA PRO A 135 28.84 -21.19 -5.02
C PRO A 135 28.68 -22.41 -5.90
N ARG A 136 28.58 -22.16 -7.20
CA ARG A 136 28.58 -23.19 -8.22
C ARG A 136 29.77 -23.96 -7.78
N SER A 137 29.53 -25.17 -7.24
CA SER A 137 30.60 -26.08 -6.94
C SER A 137 31.40 -26.00 -8.22
N THR A 138 32.57 -25.38 -8.11
CA THR A 138 33.64 -25.63 -9.02
C THR A 138 33.92 -27.09 -8.72
N SER A 139 33.04 -27.97 -9.23
CA SER A 139 33.41 -29.01 -10.13
C SER A 139 34.41 -28.36 -11.08
N ARG A 140 35.64 -28.23 -10.55
CA ARG A 140 36.76 -29.01 -11.03
C ARG A 140 36.19 -30.29 -11.59
N ARG A 141 35.65 -30.20 -12.80
CA ARG A 141 35.95 -31.13 -13.86
C ARG A 141 37.45 -30.99 -14.12
N ARG A 142 38.25 -31.36 -13.11
CA ARG A 142 39.50 -32.07 -13.37
C ARG A 142 39.02 -33.39 -13.92
N SER A 143 38.81 -33.35 -15.23
CA SER A 143 39.23 -34.39 -16.15
C SER A 143 39.59 -35.69 -15.44
N VAL A 144 38.76 -36.70 -15.69
CA VAL A 144 39.21 -38.06 -15.94
C VAL A 144 39.71 -38.76 -14.67
N SER A 145 38.99 -39.84 -14.35
CA SER A 145 39.61 -41.08 -13.88
C SER A 145 40.90 -41.31 -14.69
N ARG A 146 42.02 -40.74 -14.25
CA ARG A 146 43.30 -41.37 -14.49
C ARG A 146 43.22 -42.59 -13.60
N HIS A 147 42.72 -43.67 -14.21
CA HIS A 147 43.33 -44.98 -14.09
C HIS A 147 44.71 -44.79 -13.46
N ARG A 148 44.95 -45.38 -12.29
CA ARG A 148 46.32 -45.74 -11.94
C ARG A 148 46.75 -46.72 -13.03
N LEU A 149 47.16 -46.18 -14.18
CA LEU A 149 48.13 -46.81 -15.05
C LEU A 149 49.33 -46.92 -14.13
N ARG A 150 49.44 -48.11 -13.55
CA ARG A 150 50.68 -48.82 -13.27
C ARG A 150 51.87 -47.89 -13.56
N SER A 151 52.47 -47.33 -12.50
CA SER A 151 53.72 -46.57 -12.61
C SER A 151 54.58 -47.23 -13.69
N PRO A 152 55.08 -46.49 -14.70
CA PRO A 152 56.13 -47.03 -15.55
C PRO A 152 57.17 -47.57 -14.59
N LYS A 153 57.47 -48.88 -14.69
CA LYS A 153 58.49 -49.52 -13.87
C LYS A 153 59.68 -48.56 -13.91
N ARG A 154 60.00 -47.92 -12.77
CA ARG A 154 61.18 -47.06 -12.67
C ARG A 154 62.32 -47.92 -13.20
N ALA A 155 63.06 -47.42 -14.20
CA ALA A 155 64.30 -48.07 -14.59
C ALA A 155 65.09 -48.27 -13.29
N ALA A 156 65.38 -49.53 -12.97
CA ALA A 156 65.77 -49.94 -11.64
C ALA A 156 66.96 -49.08 -11.18
N GLY A 157 66.76 -48.29 -10.13
CA GLY A 157 67.79 -47.44 -9.57
C GLY A 157 67.81 -45.98 -10.04
N ILE A 158 66.81 -45.44 -10.76
CA ILE A 158 66.73 -43.98 -11.02
C ILE A 158 65.81 -43.29 -9.99
N CYS A 159 66.30 -42.22 -9.35
CA CYS A 159 65.54 -41.49 -8.34
C CYS A 159 64.39 -40.65 -8.92
N TRP A 160 63.44 -40.26 -8.06
CA TRP A 160 62.26 -39.50 -8.48
C TRP A 160 62.61 -38.21 -9.24
N TYR A 161 63.62 -37.48 -8.77
CA TYR A 161 64.04 -36.23 -9.41
C TYR A 161 64.59 -36.47 -10.83
N HIS A 162 65.49 -37.43 -11.04
CA HIS A 162 66.00 -37.76 -12.37
C HIS A 162 64.95 -38.42 -13.27
N SER A 163 64.02 -39.20 -12.70
CA SER A 163 62.91 -39.79 -13.46
C SER A 163 61.96 -38.72 -14.01
N ASN A 164 61.83 -37.58 -13.35
CA ASN A 164 60.86 -36.55 -13.73
C ASN A 164 61.51 -35.37 -14.48
N TYR A 165 62.78 -35.08 -14.21
CA TYR A 165 63.50 -33.91 -14.75
C TYR A 165 64.74 -34.27 -15.59
N GLY A 166 65.13 -35.55 -15.67
CA GLY A 166 66.30 -36.00 -16.43
C GLY A 166 67.59 -35.27 -16.05
N GLU A 167 68.44 -34.95 -17.03
CA GLU A 167 69.72 -34.23 -16.82
C GLU A 167 69.56 -32.83 -16.20
N LYS A 168 68.35 -32.27 -16.20
CA LYS A 168 68.04 -30.96 -15.62
C LYS A 168 67.66 -31.03 -14.14
N ALA A 169 67.71 -32.21 -13.52
CA ALA A 169 67.38 -32.37 -12.11
C ALA A 169 68.41 -31.63 -11.24
N ARG A 170 67.92 -30.73 -10.37
CA ARG A 170 68.77 -29.97 -9.44
C ARG A 170 69.10 -30.72 -8.15
N ARG A 171 68.50 -31.88 -7.95
CA ARG A 171 68.64 -32.71 -6.74
C ARG A 171 68.66 -34.19 -7.14
N CYS A 172 69.50 -34.96 -6.46
CA CYS A 172 69.62 -36.40 -6.65
C CYS A 172 69.55 -37.09 -5.28
N THR A 173 68.74 -38.14 -5.15
CA THR A 173 68.68 -38.98 -3.94
C THR A 173 69.35 -40.32 -4.22
N LYS A 174 70.42 -40.64 -3.48
CA LYS A 174 71.18 -41.88 -3.63
C LYS A 174 70.48 -43.08 -2.97
N PRO A 175 70.65 -44.32 -3.50
CA PRO A 175 71.41 -44.66 -4.70
C PRO A 175 70.64 -44.32 -5.99
N CYS A 176 71.30 -43.65 -6.95
CA CYS A 176 70.71 -43.27 -8.23
C CYS A 176 71.68 -43.56 -9.38
N ASN A 177 71.24 -44.33 -10.37
CA ASN A 177 72.04 -44.85 -11.49
C ASN A 177 71.83 -44.04 -12.79
N PHE A 178 71.49 -42.75 -12.67
CA PHE A 178 71.23 -41.89 -13.81
C PHE A 178 72.54 -41.33 -14.36
N THR A 179 72.90 -41.69 -15.60
CA THR A 179 74.08 -41.18 -16.31
C THR A 179 73.64 -40.18 -17.38
N THR A 180 74.28 -39.01 -17.41
CA THR A 180 74.06 -38.00 -18.46
C THR A 180 74.95 -38.35 -19.65
N SER A 181 74.38 -38.73 -20.79
CA SER A 181 75.17 -39.00 -22.00
C SER A 181 75.46 -37.68 -22.71
N LYS A 182 76.53 -37.00 -22.32
CA LYS A 182 77.21 -36.04 -23.20
C LYS A 182 78.38 -36.76 -23.88
N PRO A 183 78.56 -36.63 -25.21
CA PRO A 183 79.73 -37.19 -25.86
C PRO A 183 80.98 -36.49 -25.33
N ASP A 184 81.97 -37.29 -24.97
CA ASP A 184 83.29 -36.87 -24.53
C ASP A 184 83.92 -35.88 -25.52
N HIS A 185 84.41 -34.76 -25.00
CA HIS A 185 85.70 -34.26 -25.45
C HIS A 185 86.63 -34.17 -24.23
N GLN A 186 87.46 -35.20 -24.14
CA GLN A 186 88.71 -35.30 -23.41
C GLN A 186 89.61 -34.08 -23.64
N GLY A 187 90.47 -33.77 -22.66
CA GLY A 187 91.77 -33.17 -22.96
C GLY A 187 92.30 -32.19 -21.94
N ASN A 188 93.00 -32.71 -20.93
CA ASN A 188 94.27 -32.22 -20.36
C ASN A 188 94.85 -30.92 -20.97
N GLN A 189 94.98 -29.87 -20.14
CA GLN A 189 96.21 -29.41 -19.46
C GLN A 189 95.90 -28.15 -18.65
#